data_AF-A0A2V6CCD5-F1
#
_entry.id   AF-A0A2V6CCD5-F1
#
_cell.length_a   1.000
_cell.length_b   1.000
_cell.length_c   1.000
_cell.angle_alpha   90.00
_cell.angle_beta   90.00
_cell.angle_gamma   90.00
#
_symmetry.space_group_name_H-M   'P 1'
#
loop_
_entity.id
_entity.type
_entity.pdbx_description
1 polymer ?
#
loop_
_entity_poly.entity_id
_entity_poly.type
_entity_poly.pdbx_seq_one_letter_code
_entity_poly.pdbx_strand_id
1 'polypeptide(L)'
;MTLLERLSQELKAAMLSKDTERLSTLRLLKSAIGYAQIERKTDTLPDAEVIAIIQKEVKKRREAVEQFEKGGRPELASKEKQEIPVLESFLPKPLSAEALEQLVRAAIQETGATGKKQMGQVIKAVQAKAAGRAEGKVISELVGKLLP
;
A
#
# COMPACT_ATOMS: atom_id res chain seq x y z
N MET A 1 -6.14 11.72 -14.51
CA MET A 1 -7.15 10.93 -13.80
C MET A 1 -6.58 10.56 -12.44
N THR A 2 -7.28 10.90 -11.37
CA THR A 2 -6.94 10.52 -9.98
C THR A 2 -7.22 9.04 -9.73
N LEU A 3 -6.73 8.49 -8.63
CA LEU A 3 -7.03 7.11 -8.25
C LEU A 3 -8.50 6.88 -7.90
N LEU A 4 -9.18 7.89 -7.35
CA LEU A 4 -10.62 7.80 -7.05
C LEU A 4 -11.47 7.75 -8.33
N GLU A 5 -11.10 8.54 -9.34
CA GLU A 5 -11.72 8.48 -10.66
C GLU A 5 -11.45 7.13 -11.33
N ARG A 6 -10.20 6.63 -11.26
CA ARG A 6 -9.84 5.31 -11.78
C ARG A 6 -10.67 4.21 -11.14
N LEU A 7 -10.79 4.21 -9.82
CA LEU A 7 -11.57 3.24 -9.06
C LEU A 7 -13.04 3.25 -9.50
N SER A 8 -13.61 4.43 -9.72
CA SER A 8 -15.00 4.57 -10.18
C SER A 8 -15.20 3.99 -11.58
N GLN A 9 -14.26 4.19 -12.50
CA GLN A 9 -14.29 3.61 -13.84
C GLN A 9 -14.14 2.08 -13.82
N GLU A 10 -13.19 1.57 -13.03
CA GLU A 10 -12.92 0.14 -12.88
C GLU A 10 -14.10 -0.61 -12.24
N LEU A 11 -14.80 0.01 -11.28
CA LEU A 11 -16.05 -0.52 -10.73
C LEU A 11 -17.13 -0.68 -11.80
N LYS A 12 -17.29 0.32 -12.67
CA LYS A 12 -18.24 0.27 -13.78
C LYS A 12 -17.84 -0.81 -14.79
N ALA A 13 -16.56 -0.90 -15.13
CA ALA A 13 -16.04 -1.92 -16.03
C ALA A 13 -16.29 -3.33 -15.50
N ALA A 14 -15.95 -3.60 -14.22
CA ALA A 14 -16.16 -4.90 -13.58
C ALA A 14 -17.65 -5.27 -13.50
N MET A 15 -18.54 -4.29 -13.28
CA MET A 15 -19.98 -4.50 -13.32
C MET A 15 -20.47 -4.90 -14.72
N LEU A 16 -19.98 -4.24 -15.77
CA LEU A 16 -20.38 -4.51 -17.16
C LEU A 16 -19.84 -5.86 -17.65
N SER A 17 -18.60 -6.21 -17.29
CA SER A 17 -17.99 -7.51 -17.63
C SER A 17 -18.48 -8.67 -16.78
N LYS A 18 -19.29 -8.39 -15.74
CA LYS A 18 -19.74 -9.37 -14.73
C LYS A 18 -18.58 -10.07 -14.01
N ASP A 19 -17.45 -9.38 -13.87
CA ASP A 19 -16.31 -9.83 -13.08
C ASP A 19 -16.63 -9.66 -11.59
N THR A 20 -17.30 -10.65 -11.00
CA THR A 20 -17.84 -10.59 -9.64
C THR A 20 -16.75 -10.49 -8.58
N GLU A 21 -15.60 -11.14 -8.81
CA GLU A 21 -14.48 -11.14 -7.87
C GLU A 21 -13.84 -9.76 -7.82
N ARG A 22 -13.43 -9.21 -8.97
CA ARG A 22 -12.87 -7.85 -9.06
C ARG A 22 -13.86 -6.83 -8.52
N LEU A 23 -15.13 -6.94 -8.88
CA LEU A 23 -16.17 -6.01 -8.43
C LEU A 23 -16.31 -6.01 -6.90
N SER A 24 -16.25 -7.17 -6.25
CA SER A 24 -16.29 -7.28 -4.79
C SER A 24 -15.08 -6.59 -4.15
N THR A 25 -13.87 -6.89 -4.61
CA THR A 25 -12.63 -6.29 -4.10
C THR A 25 -12.63 -4.76 -4.25
N LEU A 26 -13.05 -4.25 -5.41
CA LEU A 26 -13.11 -2.81 -5.67
C LEU A 26 -14.17 -2.11 -4.80
N ARG A 27 -15.29 -2.77 -4.49
CA ARG A 27 -16.30 -2.21 -3.57
C ARG A 27 -15.78 -2.12 -2.15
N LEU A 28 -15.08 -3.15 -1.68
CA LEU A 28 -14.44 -3.13 -0.36
C LEU A 28 -13.37 -2.04 -0.27
N LEU A 29 -12.56 -1.86 -1.32
CA LEU A 29 -11.61 -0.74 -1.40
C LEU A 29 -12.31 0.61 -1.35
N LYS A 30 -13.41 0.78 -2.11
CA LYS A 30 -14.21 2.02 -2.09
C LYS A 30 -14.76 2.31 -0.68
N SER A 31 -15.23 1.28 0.04
CA SER A 31 -15.67 1.46 1.43
C SER A 31 -14.54 1.85 2.37
N ALA A 32 -13.34 1.26 2.24
CA ALA A 32 -12.18 1.62 3.05
C ALA A 32 -11.77 3.10 2.83
N ILE A 33 -11.81 3.56 1.57
CA ILE A 33 -11.61 4.96 1.21
C ILE A 33 -12.71 5.85 1.81
N GLY A 34 -13.97 5.44 1.72
CA GLY A 34 -15.11 6.14 2.32
C GLY A 34 -14.98 6.31 3.83
N TYR A 35 -14.51 5.29 4.55
CA TYR A 35 -14.23 5.41 5.98
C TYR A 35 -13.13 6.42 6.28
N ALA A 36 -12.06 6.47 5.48
CA ALA A 36 -11.01 7.47 5.65
C ALA A 36 -11.50 8.90 5.35
N GLN A 37 -12.38 9.07 4.35
CA GLN A 37 -13.06 10.34 4.05
C GLN A 37 -13.89 10.83 5.24
N ILE A 38 -14.69 9.93 5.85
CA ILE A 38 -15.49 10.24 7.04
C ILE A 38 -14.59 10.61 8.23
N GLU A 39 -13.55 9.83 8.51
CA GLU A 39 -12.61 10.07 9.60
C GLU A 39 -11.93 11.45 9.47
N ARG A 40 -11.57 11.82 8.24
CA ARG A 40 -10.92 13.09 7.91
C ARG A 40 -11.90 14.24 7.67
N LYS A 41 -13.21 13.98 7.70
CA LYS A 41 -14.29 14.95 7.43
C LYS A 41 -14.07 15.67 6.09
N THR A 42 -13.72 14.92 5.05
CA THR A 42 -13.48 15.43 3.69
C THR A 42 -14.08 14.49 2.65
N ASP A 43 -14.63 15.05 1.58
CA ASP A 43 -15.14 14.28 0.44
C ASP A 43 -14.03 13.93 -0.57
N THR A 44 -12.83 14.47 -0.39
CA THR A 44 -11.70 14.24 -1.30
C THR A 44 -10.48 13.74 -0.55
N LEU A 45 -9.72 12.84 -1.19
CA LEU A 45 -8.43 12.38 -0.69
C LEU A 45 -7.37 12.56 -1.79
N PRO A 46 -6.19 13.12 -1.46
CA PRO A 46 -5.06 13.10 -2.38
C PRO A 46 -4.65 11.67 -2.72
N ASP A 47 -4.13 11.45 -3.93
CA ASP A 47 -3.69 10.12 -4.38
C ASP A 47 -2.67 9.48 -3.43
N ALA A 48 -1.81 10.27 -2.79
CA ALA A 48 -0.86 9.76 -1.79
C ALA A 48 -1.56 9.08 -0.60
N GLU A 49 -2.71 9.60 -0.16
CA GLU A 49 -3.48 9.01 0.92
C GLU A 49 -4.25 7.78 0.44
N VAL A 50 -4.80 7.84 -0.77
CA VAL A 50 -5.46 6.68 -1.41
C VAL A 50 -4.47 5.52 -1.56
N ILE A 51 -3.23 5.80 -1.99
CA ILE A 51 -2.15 4.82 -2.06
C ILE A 51 -1.87 4.21 -0.68
N ALA A 52 -1.79 5.03 0.38
CA ALA A 52 -1.56 4.52 1.73
C ALA A 52 -2.69 3.59 2.22
N ILE A 53 -3.94 3.91 1.87
CA ILE A 53 -5.09 3.04 2.16
C ILE A 53 -5.00 1.73 1.39
N ILE A 54 -4.69 1.77 0.08
CA ILE A 54 -4.53 0.57 -0.74
C ILE A 54 -3.41 -0.33 -0.18
N GLN A 55 -2.25 0.24 0.16
CA GLN A 55 -1.15 -0.52 0.77
C GLN A 55 -1.57 -1.18 2.10
N LYS A 56 -2.37 -0.49 2.92
CA LYS A 56 -2.92 -1.04 4.16
C LYS A 56 -3.87 -2.21 3.88
N GLU A 57 -4.74 -2.10 2.87
CA GLU A 57 -5.66 -3.18 2.50
C GLU A 57 -4.93 -4.39 1.90
N VAL A 58 -3.91 -4.18 1.06
CA VAL A 58 -3.03 -5.25 0.56
C VAL A 58 -2.37 -5.99 1.72
N LYS A 59 -1.83 -5.25 2.70
CA LYS A 59 -1.21 -5.83 3.88
C LYS A 59 -2.21 -6.69 4.67
N LYS A 60 -3.43 -6.20 4.91
CA LYS A 60 -4.48 -6.97 5.60
C LYS A 60 -4.77 -8.29 4.90
N ARG A 61 -4.82 -8.30 3.56
CA ARG A 61 -5.08 -9.53 2.77
C ARG A 61 -3.93 -10.52 2.95
N ARG A 62 -2.68 -10.05 2.88
CA ARG A 62 -1.49 -10.90 3.12
C ARG A 62 -1.48 -11.49 4.54
N GLU A 63 -1.81 -10.69 5.55
CA GLU A 63 -1.93 -11.16 6.94
C GLU A 63 -3.07 -12.18 7.09
N ALA A 64 -4.22 -11.96 6.43
CA ALA A 64 -5.33 -12.90 6.42
C ALA A 64 -4.98 -14.22 5.71
N VAL A 65 -4.25 -14.16 4.58
CA VAL A 65 -3.70 -15.35 3.90
C VAL A 65 -2.91 -16.21 4.88
N GLU A 66 -1.93 -15.62 5.57
CA GLU A 66 -1.12 -16.37 6.53
C GLU A 66 -1.95 -16.98 7.66
N GLN A 67 -2.94 -16.23 8.17
CA GLN A 67 -3.82 -16.71 9.25
C GLN A 67 -4.71 -17.87 8.80
N PHE A 68 -5.31 -17.78 7.60
CA PHE A 68 -6.15 -18.84 7.05
C PHE A 68 -5.34 -20.09 6.72
N GLU A 69 -4.13 -19.95 6.18
CA GLU A 69 -3.24 -21.09 5.94
C GLU A 69 -2.85 -21.78 7.24
N LYS A 70 -2.42 -21.03 8.25
CA LYS A 70 -2.10 -21.57 9.59
C LYS A 70 -3.32 -22.22 10.26
N GLY A 71 -4.52 -21.73 9.98
CA GLY A 71 -5.79 -22.26 10.49
C GLY A 71 -6.39 -23.42 9.68
N GLY A 72 -5.72 -23.90 8.62
CA GLY A 72 -6.24 -24.99 7.79
C GLY A 72 -7.47 -24.62 6.96
N ARG A 73 -7.56 -23.36 6.51
CA ARG A 73 -8.63 -22.81 5.66
C ARG A 73 -8.10 -22.35 4.30
N PRO A 74 -7.53 -23.24 3.47
CA PRO A 74 -6.88 -22.86 2.21
C PRO A 74 -7.83 -22.19 1.21
N GLU A 75 -9.12 -22.51 1.25
CA GLU A 75 -10.15 -21.86 0.42
C GLU A 75 -10.30 -20.37 0.74
N LEU A 76 -10.18 -19.97 2.01
CA LEU A 76 -10.25 -18.57 2.42
C LEU A 76 -8.94 -17.85 2.07
N ALA A 77 -7.79 -18.51 2.28
CA ALA A 77 -6.50 -17.98 1.85
C ALA A 77 -6.45 -17.74 0.34
N SER A 78 -7.02 -18.65 -0.47
CA SER A 78 -7.05 -18.50 -1.93
C SER A 78 -7.85 -17.27 -2.36
N LYS A 79 -8.98 -16.97 -1.69
CA LYS A 79 -9.78 -15.78 -1.98
C LYS A 79 -8.98 -14.50 -1.71
N GLU A 80 -8.35 -14.40 -0.54
CA GLU A 80 -7.50 -13.25 -0.20
C GLU A 80 -6.34 -13.07 -1.21
N LYS A 81 -5.72 -14.17 -1.65
CA LYS A 81 -4.66 -14.15 -2.68
C LYS A 81 -5.14 -13.59 -4.02
N GLN A 82 -6.39 -13.85 -4.40
CA GLN A 82 -6.97 -13.32 -5.64
C GLN A 82 -7.26 -11.81 -5.55
N GLU A 83 -7.56 -11.28 -4.36
CA GLU A 83 -7.83 -9.84 -4.18
C GLU A 83 -6.56 -8.98 -4.25
N ILE A 84 -5.43 -9.49 -3.76
CA ILE A 84 -4.15 -8.77 -3.72
C ILE A 84 -3.77 -8.14 -5.07
N PRO A 85 -3.70 -8.88 -6.20
CA PRO A 85 -3.30 -8.29 -7.49
C PRO A 85 -4.29 -7.23 -7.99
N VAL A 86 -5.58 -7.34 -7.65
CA VAL A 86 -6.58 -6.32 -7.99
C VAL A 86 -6.22 -5.01 -7.29
N LEU A 87 -5.92 -5.05 -6.00
CA LEU A 87 -5.52 -3.87 -5.22
C LEU A 87 -4.17 -3.31 -5.69
N GLU A 88 -3.17 -4.18 -5.89
CA GLU A 88 -1.83 -3.79 -6.34
C GLU A 88 -1.84 -3.12 -7.73
N SER A 89 -2.84 -3.42 -8.58
CA SER A 89 -2.99 -2.76 -9.88
C SER A 89 -3.24 -1.24 -9.79
N PHE A 90 -3.63 -0.72 -8.63
CA PHE A 90 -3.79 0.71 -8.34
C PHE A 90 -2.54 1.36 -7.75
N LEU A 91 -1.54 0.57 -7.36
CA LEU A 91 -0.30 1.07 -6.78
C LEU A 91 0.72 1.41 -7.89
N PRO A 92 1.61 2.39 -7.64
CA PRO A 92 2.73 2.62 -8.53
C PRO A 92 3.70 1.44 -8.49
N LYS A 93 4.43 1.22 -9.58
CA LYS A 93 5.37 0.10 -9.69
C LYS A 93 6.36 0.11 -8.52
N PRO A 94 6.46 -0.99 -7.75
CA PRO A 94 7.34 -1.04 -6.59
C PRO A 94 8.81 -0.84 -7.00
N LEU A 95 9.59 -0.26 -6.09
CA LEU A 95 11.04 -0.19 -6.21
C LEU A 95 11.63 -1.60 -6.08
N SER A 96 12.71 -1.88 -6.80
CA SER A 96 13.52 -3.07 -6.51
C SER A 96 14.21 -2.92 -5.15
N ALA A 97 14.71 -4.02 -4.60
CA ALA A 97 15.43 -3.99 -3.33
C ALA A 97 16.65 -3.05 -3.40
N GLU A 98 17.38 -3.11 -4.52
CA GLU A 98 18.57 -2.28 -4.77
C GLU A 98 18.21 -0.80 -4.92
N ALA A 99 17.14 -0.50 -5.67
CA ALA A 99 16.68 0.87 -5.86
C ALA A 99 16.17 1.48 -4.53
N LEU A 100 15.49 0.68 -3.70
CA LEU A 100 15.04 1.11 -2.38
C LEU A 100 16.24 1.33 -1.44
N GLU A 101 17.23 0.43 -1.45
CA GLU A 101 18.45 0.59 -0.66
C GLU A 101 19.22 1.87 -1.05
N GLN A 102 19.42 2.11 -2.34
CA GLN A 102 20.04 3.35 -2.82
C GLN A 102 19.28 4.58 -2.35
N LEU A 103 17.94 4.55 -2.43
CA LEU A 103 17.08 5.63 -1.96
C LEU A 103 17.25 5.89 -0.46
N VAL A 104 17.33 4.83 0.35
CA VAL A 104 17.56 4.94 1.80
C VAL A 104 18.93 5.54 2.09
N ARG A 105 20.00 5.07 1.43
CA ARG A 105 21.36 5.60 1.62
C ARG A 105 21.44 7.08 1.27
N ALA A 106 20.83 7.49 0.16
CA ALA A 106 20.75 8.90 -0.23
C ALA A 106 20.01 9.73 0.82
N ALA A 107 18.88 9.23 1.34
CA ALA A 107 18.13 9.94 2.39
C ALA A 107 18.90 10.05 3.71
N ILE A 108 19.68 9.04 4.10
CA ILE A 108 20.56 9.10 5.28
C ILE A 108 21.60 10.21 5.10
N GLN A 109 22.24 10.28 3.94
CA GLN A 109 23.24 11.30 3.62
C GLN A 109 22.64 12.71 3.64
N GLU A 110 21.50 12.92 2.96
CA GLU A 110 20.84 14.23 2.90
C GLU A 110 20.34 14.72 4.26
N THR A 111 19.87 13.81 5.11
CA THR A 111 19.38 14.17 6.45
C THR A 111 20.51 14.34 7.47
N GLY A 112 21.73 13.91 7.14
CA GLY A 112 22.87 13.90 8.06
C GLY A 112 22.66 12.99 9.27
N ALA A 113 21.80 11.97 9.14
CA ALA A 113 21.47 11.08 10.25
C ALA A 113 22.67 10.18 10.61
N THR A 114 23.06 10.18 11.88
CA THR A 114 24.20 9.45 12.44
C THR A 114 23.78 8.40 13.47
N GLY A 115 22.50 8.27 13.79
CA GLY A 115 22.02 7.16 14.61
C GLY A 115 20.51 7.08 14.78
N LYS A 116 20.06 6.01 15.44
CA LYS A 116 18.64 5.62 15.59
C LYS A 116 17.69 6.72 16.10
N LYS A 117 18.18 7.71 16.85
CA LYS A 117 17.36 8.86 17.29
C LYS A 117 16.81 9.67 16.10
N GLN A 118 17.51 9.66 14.96
CA GLN A 118 17.10 10.37 13.73
C GLN A 118 16.38 9.45 12.73
N MET A 119 16.16 8.17 13.06
CA MET A 119 15.54 7.20 12.16
C MET A 119 14.19 7.68 11.61
N GLY A 120 13.36 8.31 12.45
CA GLY A 120 12.06 8.84 12.03
C GLY A 120 12.16 9.93 10.95
N GLN A 121 13.22 10.74 10.96
CA GLN A 121 13.47 11.74 9.92
C GLN A 121 13.85 11.09 8.59
N VAL A 122 14.75 10.10 8.63
CA VAL A 122 15.15 9.32 7.44
C VAL A 122 13.95 8.61 6.83
N ILE A 123 13.13 7.92 7.66
CA ILE A 123 11.94 7.21 7.18
C ILE A 123 10.99 8.18 6.46
N LYS A 124 10.73 9.37 7.03
CA LYS A 124 9.88 10.39 6.39
C LYS A 124 10.43 10.84 5.04
N ALA A 125 11.74 11.09 4.95
CA ALA A 125 12.40 11.49 3.71
C ALA A 125 12.31 10.39 2.63
N VAL A 126 12.55 9.13 3.01
CA VAL A 126 12.43 7.98 2.10
C VAL A 126 10.99 7.79 1.65
N GLN A 127 10.01 7.87 2.55
CA GLN A 127 8.59 7.73 2.19
C GLN A 127 8.14 8.78 1.19
N ALA A 128 8.54 10.04 1.39
CA ALA A 128 8.22 11.13 0.47
C ALA A 128 8.79 10.85 -0.93
N LYS A 129 10.04 10.39 -1.03
CA LYS A 129 10.68 10.08 -2.32
C LYS A 129 10.20 8.77 -2.95
N ALA A 130 9.87 7.78 -2.14
CA ALA A 130 9.35 6.49 -2.59
C ALA A 130 7.95 6.66 -3.17
N ALA A 131 7.18 7.67 -2.73
CA ALA A 131 5.87 8.02 -3.27
C ALA A 131 4.94 6.79 -3.41
N GLY A 132 4.93 5.93 -2.37
CA GLY A 132 4.10 4.71 -2.35
C GLY A 132 4.64 3.53 -3.15
N ARG A 133 5.85 3.62 -3.72
CA ARG A 133 6.54 2.53 -4.42
C ARG A 133 7.30 1.57 -3.49
N ALA A 134 7.18 1.77 -2.19
CA ALA A 134 7.69 0.86 -1.17
C ALA A 134 6.79 0.93 0.07
N GLU A 135 6.67 -0.20 0.76
CA GLU A 135 5.89 -0.29 1.99
C GLU A 135 6.63 0.37 3.16
N GLY A 136 5.89 1.06 4.02
CA GLY A 136 6.47 1.76 5.19
C GLY A 136 7.23 0.83 6.14
N LYS A 137 6.78 -0.41 6.32
CA LYS A 137 7.48 -1.41 7.15
C LYS A 137 8.83 -1.79 6.54
N VAL A 138 8.87 -2.05 5.24
CA VAL A 138 10.11 -2.39 4.50
C VAL A 138 11.09 -1.21 4.55
N ILE A 139 10.60 0.02 4.37
CA ILE A 139 11.41 1.24 4.54
C ILE A 139 11.99 1.30 5.96
N SER A 140 11.15 1.13 6.99
CA SER A 140 11.57 1.21 8.39
C SER A 140 12.62 0.15 8.74
N GLU A 141 12.44 -1.08 8.29
CA GLU A 141 13.39 -2.18 8.51
C GLU A 141 14.72 -1.91 7.81
N LEU A 142 14.69 -1.42 6.57
CA LEU A 142 15.90 -1.15 5.81
C LEU A 142 16.68 0.05 6.38
N VAL A 143 15.98 1.12 6.76
CA VAL A 143 16.61 2.25 7.48
C VAL A 143 17.26 1.75 8.77
N GLY A 144 16.56 0.92 9.56
CA GLY A 144 17.10 0.37 10.80
C GLY A 144 18.32 -0.54 10.61
N LYS A 145 18.49 -1.15 9.43
CA LYS A 145 19.68 -1.93 9.06
C LYS A 145 20.85 -1.07 8.58
N LEU A 146 20.57 0.03 7.88
CA LEU A 146 21.58 0.85 7.21
C LEU A 146 22.05 2.05 8.05
N LEU A 147 21.25 2.46 9.03
CA LEU A 147 21.60 3.52 9.96
C LEU A 147 22.34 2.92 11.18
N PRO A 148 23.54 3.43 11.53
CA PRO A 148 24.33 2.91 12.65
C PRO A 148 23.68 3.08 14.03
#